data_AF-N0B4R7-F1
#
_entry.id   AF-N0B4R7-F1
#
_cell.length_a   1.000
_cell.length_b   1.000
_cell.length_c   1.000
_cell.angle_alpha   90.00
_cell.angle_beta   90.00
_cell.angle_gamma   90.00
#
_symmetry.space_group_name_H-M   'P 1'
#
loop_
_entity.id
_entity.type
_entity.pdbx_description
1 polymer ?
#
loop_
_entity_poly.entity_id
_entity_poly.type
_entity_poly.pdbx_seq_one_letter_code
_entity_poly.pdbx_strand_id
1 'polypeptide(L)'
;MTFCRDRRSGRTDLPAHTVRTIAALLMTSAASAATITNRSDKDVKLTITEGSSRQDEVLPTGKVIDGVCRKGCIIRLNDNSKDEYELQGSESVSVEGGFLYYDSSNSEVAPTGGSASNNGDRNN
;
A
#
# COMPACT_ATOMS: atom_id res chain seq x y z
N MET A 1 2.65 -39.18 66.81
CA MET A 1 2.46 -37.72 66.81
C MET A 1 1.19 -37.38 66.04
N THR A 2 0.47 -36.38 66.56
CA THR A 2 -0.94 -36.05 66.38
C THR A 2 -1.29 -35.45 65.01
N PHE A 3 -2.40 -35.93 64.42
CA PHE A 3 -3.08 -35.33 63.27
C PHE A 3 -3.71 -33.97 63.65
N CYS A 4 -3.30 -32.89 62.99
CA CYS A 4 -3.95 -31.59 63.14
C CYS A 4 -5.17 -31.48 62.21
N ARG A 5 -6.34 -31.62 62.83
CA ARG A 5 -7.61 -30.88 62.66
C ARG A 5 -8.01 -30.33 61.27
N ASP A 6 -9.13 -30.91 60.80
CA ASP A 6 -10.29 -30.30 60.13
C ASP A 6 -10.60 -28.84 60.55
N ARG A 7 -11.05 -27.99 59.60
CA ARG A 7 -12.46 -27.50 59.51
C ARG A 7 -12.63 -26.15 58.80
N ARG A 8 -13.53 -26.11 57.79
CA ARG A 8 -14.27 -24.96 57.21
C ARG A 8 -13.41 -23.90 56.49
N SER A 9 -13.88 -23.23 55.44
CA SER A 9 -15.24 -22.76 55.21
C SER A 9 -15.42 -22.41 53.74
N GLY A 10 -16.52 -22.89 53.13
CA GLY A 10 -16.97 -22.37 51.85
C GLY A 10 -17.28 -20.88 51.94
N ARG A 11 -16.76 -20.15 50.95
CA ARG A 11 -17.29 -18.92 50.33
C ARG A 11 -16.13 -18.29 49.57
N THR A 12 -15.84 -18.84 48.39
CA THR A 12 -15.19 -18.05 47.34
C THR A 12 -16.27 -17.12 46.79
N ASP A 13 -16.41 -15.96 47.45
CA ASP A 13 -17.07 -14.81 46.88
C ASP A 13 -16.27 -14.43 45.62
N LEU A 14 -16.79 -14.82 44.46
CA LEU A 14 -16.24 -14.45 43.17
C LEU A 14 -16.71 -13.02 42.91
N PRO A 15 -15.83 -12.00 42.92
CA PRO A 15 -16.20 -10.71 42.36
C PRO A 15 -16.54 -10.94 40.88
N ALA A 16 -17.75 -10.54 40.51
CA ALA A 16 -18.23 -10.48 39.15
C ALA A 16 -17.34 -9.53 38.32
N HIS A 17 -16.22 -10.05 37.84
CA HIS A 17 -15.41 -9.39 36.83
C HIS A 17 -16.13 -9.53 35.50
N THR A 18 -16.94 -8.51 35.25
CA THR A 18 -17.40 -8.04 33.95
C THR A 18 -16.45 -8.48 32.84
N VAL A 19 -16.94 -9.36 31.95
CA VAL A 19 -16.27 -9.76 30.72
C VAL A 19 -16.12 -8.51 29.86
N ARG A 20 -14.97 -7.84 29.98
CA ARG A 20 -14.55 -6.74 29.11
C ARG A 20 -13.93 -7.37 27.88
N THR A 21 -14.75 -7.76 26.92
CA THR A 21 -14.30 -8.10 25.56
C THR A 21 -13.73 -6.84 24.91
N ILE A 22 -12.41 -6.67 24.99
CA ILE A 22 -11.70 -5.69 24.18
C ILE A 22 -11.62 -6.30 22.78
N ALA A 23 -12.63 -6.04 21.95
CA ALA A 23 -12.55 -6.31 20.53
C ALA A 23 -11.53 -5.33 19.93
N ALA A 24 -10.26 -5.76 19.85
CA ALA A 24 -9.23 -5.04 19.14
C ALA A 24 -9.60 -5.03 17.65
N LEU A 25 -10.13 -3.91 17.17
CA LEU A 25 -10.29 -3.65 15.73
C LEU A 25 -8.90 -3.66 15.12
N LEU A 26 -8.53 -4.77 14.46
CA LEU A 26 -7.38 -4.80 13.57
C LEU A 26 -7.70 -3.84 12.42
N MET A 27 -7.11 -2.65 12.47
CA MET A 27 -7.09 -1.75 11.32
C MET A 27 -6.19 -2.40 10.27
N THR A 28 -6.78 -3.23 9.41
CA THR A 28 -6.10 -3.77 8.24
C THR A 28 -5.85 -2.58 7.31
N SER A 29 -4.66 -2.00 7.36
CA SER A 29 -4.24 -0.99 6.39
C SER A 29 -4.32 -1.65 5.02
N ALA A 30 -5.24 -1.18 4.17
CA ALA A 30 -5.22 -1.53 2.76
C ALA A 30 -3.87 -1.03 2.23
N ALA A 31 -2.92 -1.94 2.04
CA ALA A 31 -1.66 -1.61 1.42
C ALA A 31 -1.98 -1.33 -0.05
N SER A 32 -2.06 -0.05 -0.39
CA SER A 32 -2.02 0.41 -1.77
C SER A 32 -0.80 -0.24 -2.42
N ALA A 33 -1.00 -0.95 -3.53
CA ALA A 33 0.11 -1.50 -4.29
C ALA A 33 0.00 -1.10 -5.76
N ALA A 34 1.14 -0.75 -6.35
CA ALA A 34 1.24 -0.47 -7.76
C ALA A 34 1.16 -1.77 -8.55
N THR A 35 0.69 -1.64 -9.79
CA THR A 35 0.63 -2.75 -10.74
C THR A 35 1.43 -2.37 -11.98
N ILE A 36 2.36 -3.24 -12.38
CA ILE A 36 3.24 -3.01 -13.53
C ILE A 36 2.95 -4.06 -14.59
N THR A 37 2.60 -3.63 -15.80
CA THR A 37 2.34 -4.52 -16.95
C THR A 37 3.39 -4.33 -18.03
N ASN A 38 4.00 -5.40 -18.54
CA ASN A 38 4.84 -5.30 -19.73
C ASN A 38 3.98 -5.43 -21.00
N ARG A 39 3.79 -4.31 -21.71
CA ARG A 39 3.09 -4.26 -23.01
C ARG A 39 4.06 -4.27 -24.20
N SER A 40 5.37 -4.34 -23.95
CA SER A 40 6.40 -4.43 -25.00
C SER A 40 6.42 -5.80 -25.66
N ASP A 41 6.89 -5.89 -26.91
CA ASP A 41 7.15 -7.15 -27.62
C ASP A 41 8.42 -7.91 -27.15
N LYS A 42 8.98 -7.51 -26.00
CA LYS A 42 10.24 -8.00 -25.46
C LYS A 42 10.16 -8.08 -23.94
N ASP A 43 10.90 -9.02 -23.38
CA ASP A 43 11.09 -9.09 -21.93
C ASP A 43 11.85 -7.85 -21.46
N VAL A 44 11.44 -7.30 -20.32
CA VAL A 44 12.06 -6.10 -19.75
C VAL A 44 12.61 -6.43 -18.38
N LYS A 45 13.87 -6.07 -18.13
CA LYS A 45 14.43 -6.13 -16.78
C LYS A 45 13.96 -4.91 -15.98
N LEU A 46 13.33 -5.16 -14.84
CA LEU A 46 12.96 -4.14 -13.87
C LEU A 46 13.86 -4.22 -12.65
N THR A 47 14.33 -3.07 -12.21
CA THR A 47 14.90 -2.89 -10.89
C THR A 47 13.94 -2.06 -10.07
N ILE A 48 13.41 -2.65 -9.01
CA ILE A 48 12.46 -2.04 -8.07
C ILE A 48 13.23 -1.69 -6.81
N THR A 49 13.28 -0.42 -6.45
CA THR A 49 13.94 0.06 -5.23
C THR A 49 12.90 0.67 -4.30
N GLU A 50 12.56 -0.02 -3.20
CA GLU A 50 11.65 0.45 -2.15
C GLU A 50 12.46 0.78 -0.89
N GLY A 51 12.70 2.07 -0.64
CA GLY A 51 13.54 2.53 0.47
C GLY A 51 14.98 2.01 0.34
N SER A 52 15.36 1.08 1.22
CA SER A 52 16.69 0.44 1.20
C SER A 52 16.70 -0.95 0.53
N SER A 53 15.53 -1.48 0.18
CA SER A 53 15.42 -2.77 -0.50
C SER A 53 15.48 -2.57 -2.01
N ARG A 54 16.30 -3.38 -2.68
CA ARG A 54 16.38 -3.43 -4.13
C ARG A 54 16.08 -4.85 -4.61
N GLN A 55 15.23 -4.96 -5.61
CA GLN A 55 14.85 -6.21 -6.25
C GLN A 55 15.03 -6.07 -7.76
N ASP A 56 15.69 -7.03 -8.39
CA ASP A 56 15.91 -7.06 -9.83
C ASP A 56 15.16 -8.28 -10.40
N GLU A 57 14.19 -8.05 -11.28
CA GLU A 57 13.40 -9.11 -11.91
C GLU A 57 13.28 -8.89 -13.41
N VAL A 58 13.11 -9.99 -14.16
CA VAL A 58 12.79 -9.92 -15.58
C VAL A 58 11.28 -10.12 -15.73
N LEU A 59 10.60 -9.13 -16.29
CA LEU A 59 9.16 -9.17 -16.57
C LEU A 59 8.93 -9.59 -18.02
N PRO A 60 8.41 -10.80 -18.27
CA PRO A 60 8.16 -11.28 -19.62
C PRO A 60 7.14 -10.44 -20.37
N THR A 61 7.14 -10.51 -21.70
CA THR A 61 6.11 -9.88 -22.54
C THR A 61 4.69 -10.29 -22.10
N GLY A 62 3.80 -9.30 -21.95
CA GLY A 62 2.39 -9.50 -21.59
C GLY A 62 2.16 -9.90 -20.13
N LYS A 63 3.20 -9.98 -19.31
CA LYS A 63 3.05 -10.27 -17.88
C LYS A 63 2.77 -9.02 -17.06
N VAL A 64 2.09 -9.26 -15.94
CA VAL A 64 1.71 -8.27 -14.94
C VAL A 64 2.34 -8.68 -13.61
N ILE A 65 2.89 -7.70 -12.90
CA ILE A 65 3.28 -7.82 -11.49
C ILE A 65 2.35 -6.90 -10.69
N ASP A 66 1.60 -7.48 -9.77
CA ASP A 66 0.79 -6.75 -8.80
C ASP A 66 1.47 -6.71 -7.42
N GLY A 67 0.96 -5.87 -6.53
CA GLY A 67 1.37 -5.94 -5.13
C GLY A 67 2.72 -5.26 -4.81
N VAL A 68 3.31 -4.54 -5.76
CA VAL A 68 4.63 -3.88 -5.64
C VAL A 68 4.52 -2.43 -5.17
N CYS A 69 5.64 -1.87 -4.70
CA CYS A 69 5.77 -0.46 -4.35
C CYS A 69 4.77 0.02 -3.30
N ARG A 70 4.53 -0.78 -2.26
CA ARG A 70 3.48 -0.50 -1.26
C ARG A 70 3.72 0.77 -0.46
N LYS A 71 4.99 1.17 -0.36
CA LYS A 71 5.42 2.40 0.33
C LYS A 71 5.92 3.47 -0.64
N GLY A 72 5.67 3.26 -1.93
CA GLY A 72 6.34 3.95 -3.02
C GLY A 72 7.72 3.38 -3.34
N CYS A 73 8.14 3.46 -4.59
CA CYS A 73 9.39 2.87 -5.06
C CYS A 73 9.97 3.67 -6.24
N ILE A 74 11.25 3.46 -6.51
CA ILE A 74 11.91 3.87 -7.75
C ILE A 74 12.03 2.65 -8.66
N ILE A 75 11.48 2.75 -9.85
CA ILE A 75 11.58 1.76 -10.93
C ILE A 75 12.65 2.20 -11.91
N ARG A 76 13.54 1.27 -12.27
CA ARG A 76 14.48 1.43 -13.38
C ARG A 76 14.29 0.31 -14.39
N LEU A 77 14.34 0.67 -15.66
CA LEU A 77 14.14 -0.25 -16.78
C LEU A 77 15.49 -0.56 -17.43
N ASN A 78 15.76 -1.85 -17.66
CA ASN A 78 16.92 -2.35 -18.41
C ASN A 78 18.28 -1.82 -17.91
N ASP A 79 18.46 -1.72 -16.58
CA ASP A 79 19.63 -1.14 -15.90
C ASP A 79 19.97 0.31 -16.30
N ASN A 80 19.08 1.02 -16.99
CA ASN A 80 19.33 2.40 -17.36
C ASN A 80 19.34 3.28 -16.09
N SER A 81 20.47 3.91 -15.81
CA SER A 81 20.66 4.78 -14.63
C SER A 81 20.11 6.19 -14.84
N LYS A 82 19.69 6.55 -16.06
CA LYS A 82 19.17 7.88 -16.37
C LYS A 82 17.65 7.97 -16.27
N ASP A 83 16.97 6.85 -16.44
CA ASP A 83 15.53 6.77 -16.51
C ASP A 83 14.99 6.10 -15.23
N GLU A 84 14.68 6.95 -14.25
CA GLU A 84 14.13 6.58 -12.95
C GLU A 84 12.66 7.02 -12.88
N TYR A 85 11.78 6.09 -12.53
CA TYR A 85 10.34 6.34 -12.40
C TYR A 85 9.92 6.16 -10.95
N GLU A 86 9.42 7.23 -10.33
CA GLU A 86 8.90 7.16 -8.97
C GLU A 86 7.42 6.75 -9.00
N LEU A 87 7.09 5.65 -8.31
CA LEU A 87 5.72 5.23 -8.08
C LEU A 87 5.34 5.48 -6.63
N GLN A 88 4.12 5.98 -6.38
CA GLN A 88 3.59 6.21 -5.03
C GLN A 88 2.96 4.96 -4.41
N GLY A 89 2.66 3.95 -5.22
CA GLY A 89 2.16 2.65 -4.78
C GLY A 89 0.67 2.43 -4.98
N SER A 90 -0.05 3.30 -5.67
CA SER A 90 -1.47 3.06 -6.01
C SER A 90 -1.74 3.10 -7.50
N GLU A 91 -0.72 3.39 -8.30
CA GLU A 91 -0.88 3.51 -9.74
C GLU A 91 -0.77 2.17 -10.48
N SER A 92 -1.56 2.08 -11.55
CA SER A 92 -1.37 1.10 -12.62
C SER A 92 -0.45 1.70 -13.68
N VAL A 93 0.62 1.00 -14.01
CA VAL A 93 1.60 1.44 -15.01
C VAL A 93 1.90 0.34 -16.00
N SER A 94 2.31 0.73 -17.20
CA SER A 94 2.65 -0.17 -18.29
C SER A 94 4.02 0.18 -18.85
N VAL A 95 4.79 -0.83 -19.21
CA VAL A 95 6.11 -0.68 -19.81
C VAL A 95 6.02 -0.99 -21.30
N GLU A 96 6.41 -0.03 -22.14
CA GLU A 96 6.41 -0.16 -23.59
C GLU A 96 7.69 0.45 -24.17
N GLY A 97 8.41 -0.28 -25.02
CA GLY A 97 9.58 0.24 -25.72
C GLY A 97 10.74 0.72 -24.81
N GLY A 98 10.77 0.27 -23.56
CA GLY A 98 11.76 0.70 -22.55
C GLY A 98 11.36 1.95 -21.75
N PHE A 99 10.12 2.42 -21.89
CA PHE A 99 9.57 3.53 -21.12
C PHE A 99 8.38 3.07 -20.27
N LEU A 100 8.16 3.75 -19.14
CA LEU A 100 7.01 3.52 -18.27
C LEU A 100 5.91 4.56 -18.55
N TYR A 101 4.68 4.07 -18.66
CA TYR A 101 3.47 4.84 -18.93
C TYR A 101 2.46 4.63 -17.81
N TYR A 102 1.89 5.71 -17.29
CA TYR A 102 0.79 5.61 -16.33
C TYR A 102 -0.49 5.21 -17.07
N ASP A 103 -1.04 4.07 -16.68
CA ASP A 103 -2.36 3.66 -17.12
C ASP A 103 -3.36 4.42 -16.26
N SER A 104 -3.86 5.54 -16.78
CA SER A 104 -4.84 6.38 -16.09
C SER A 104 -6.14 5.60 -15.90
N SER A 105 -6.24 4.83 -14.83
CA SER A 105 -7.52 4.40 -14.29
C SER A 105 -8.02 5.52 -13.38
N ASN A 106 -9.10 6.18 -13.79
CA ASN A 106 -9.69 7.34 -13.13
C ASN A 106 -9.82 7.16 -11.61
N SER A 107 -8.95 7.79 -10.84
CA SER A 107 -9.23 8.19 -9.46
C SER A 107 -8.41 9.44 -9.16
N GLU A 108 -8.99 10.53 -9.60
CA GLU A 108 -8.67 11.90 -9.23
C GLU A 108 -8.53 12.03 -7.70
N VAL A 109 -7.38 12.54 -7.24
CA VAL A 109 -7.42 13.57 -6.22
C VAL A 109 -6.88 14.84 -6.88
N ALA A 110 -7.75 15.47 -7.68
CA ALA A 110 -7.57 16.86 -8.02
C ALA A 110 -7.42 17.65 -6.70
N PRO A 111 -6.48 18.61 -6.59
CA PRO A 111 -6.45 19.49 -5.45
C PRO A 111 -7.79 20.24 -5.40
N THR A 112 -8.62 19.90 -4.41
CA THR A 112 -9.80 20.69 -4.05
C THR A 112 -9.30 21.99 -3.45
N GLY A 113 -9.23 23.05 -4.26
CA GLY A 113 -8.70 24.33 -3.81
C GLY A 113 -9.07 25.48 -4.73
N GLY A 114 -10.30 25.99 -4.59
CA GLY A 114 -10.62 27.38 -4.96
C GLY A 114 -11.90 27.59 -5.76
N SER A 115 -13.07 27.36 -5.17
CA SER A 115 -14.26 28.10 -5.59
C SER A 115 -14.18 29.52 -5.03
N ALA A 116 -14.07 30.52 -5.93
CA ALA A 116 -14.64 31.84 -5.71
C ALA A 116 -15.01 32.45 -7.07
N SER A 117 -16.27 32.25 -7.47
CA SER A 117 -16.96 33.14 -8.39
C SER A 117 -16.81 34.59 -7.94
N ASN A 118 -16.57 35.52 -8.87
CA ASN A 118 -17.47 36.66 -9.02
C ASN A 118 -17.37 37.27 -10.42
N ASN A 119 -18.56 37.60 -10.89
CA ASN A 119 -18.95 38.17 -12.18
C ASN A 119 -18.70 39.70 -12.19
N GLY A 120 -18.52 40.28 -13.39
CA GLY A 120 -18.49 41.73 -13.66
C GLY A 120 -17.10 42.25 -14.04
N ASP A 121 -16.89 43.12 -15.03
CA ASP A 121 -17.78 43.86 -15.91
C ASP A 121 -16.93 44.40 -17.09
N ARG A 122 -17.63 44.87 -18.12
CA ARG A 122 -17.20 45.45 -19.41
C ARG A 122 -15.97 46.39 -19.37
N ASN A 123 -15.19 46.41 -20.46
CA ASN A 123 -15.06 47.64 -21.26
C ASN A 123 -14.49 47.38 -22.66
N ASN A 124 -15.10 48.01 -23.67
CA ASN A 124 -14.54 48.29 -25.00
C ASN A 124 -14.21 49.78 -25.05
#